data_AF-A0A5Z0FBA6-F1
#
_entry.id   AF-A0A5Z0FBA6-F1
#
_cell.length_a   1.000
_cell.length_b   1.000
_cell.length_c   1.000
_cell.angle_alpha   90.00
_cell.angle_beta   90.00
_cell.angle_gamma   90.00
#
_symmetry.space_group_name_H-M   'P 1'
#
loop_
_entity.id
_entity.type
_entity.pdbx_description
1 polymer ?
#
loop_
_entity_poly.entity_id
_entity_poly.type
_entity_poly.pdbx_seq_one_letter_code
_entity_poly.pdbx_strand_id
1 'polypeptide(L)'
;SVNKGVAIGGFSTVTAYMSSEGSGFSAGSGYSVGSGKGYSATLTANAIVMSNASAASRVYNVSSGSGFSAGSNLSQFATMKTTAFGVKDETA
;
A
#
# COMPACT_ATOMS: atom_id res chain seq x y z
N SER A 1 -9.78 -1.12 15.92
CA SER A 1 -8.87 -1.94 15.10
C SER A 1 -7.77 -1.01 14.63
N VAL A 2 -6.51 -1.29 14.98
CA VAL A 2 -5.36 -0.48 14.56
C VAL A 2 -4.77 -0.94 13.21
N ASN A 3 -5.37 -1.96 12.59
CA ASN A 3 -4.97 -2.48 11.28
C ASN A 3 -5.48 -1.54 10.17
N LYS A 4 -4.86 -0.37 10.06
CA LYS A 4 -5.01 0.50 8.89
C LYS A 4 -4.04 0.02 7.82
N GLY A 5 -4.53 -0.12 6.59
CA GLY A 5 -3.70 -0.53 5.47
C GLY A 5 -2.63 0.52 5.13
N VAL A 6 -1.59 0.09 4.40
CA VAL A 6 -0.56 0.98 3.84
C VAL A 6 -0.46 0.73 2.34
N ALA A 7 -0.38 1.79 1.52
CA ALA A 7 -0.16 1.65 0.09
C ALA A 7 1.33 1.82 -0.25
N ILE A 8 1.89 0.91 -1.04
CA ILE A 8 3.30 0.92 -1.47
C ILE A 8 3.36 0.92 -2.99
N GLY A 9 3.90 1.99 -3.58
CA GLY A 9 4.06 2.13 -5.03
C GLY A 9 5.39 1.59 -5.54
N GLY A 10 5.42 1.13 -6.80
CA GLY A 10 6.63 0.71 -7.52
C GLY A 10 7.04 -0.75 -7.29
N PHE A 11 6.26 -1.52 -6.53
CA PHE A 11 6.58 -2.91 -6.21
C PHE A 11 5.42 -3.85 -6.51
N SER A 12 5.74 -5.08 -6.91
CA SER A 12 4.77 -6.13 -7.18
C SER A 12 4.43 -6.97 -5.95
N THR A 13 5.30 -6.99 -4.94
CA THR A 13 5.10 -7.73 -3.68
C THR A 13 5.69 -6.95 -2.50
N VAL A 14 5.17 -7.20 -1.29
CA VAL A 14 5.70 -6.59 -0.06
C VAL A 14 7.14 -7.06 0.19
N THR A 15 7.43 -8.32 -0.11
CA THR A 15 8.79 -8.87 -0.01
C THR A 15 9.77 -8.15 -0.94
N ALA A 16 9.38 -7.85 -2.18
CA ALA A 16 10.23 -7.10 -3.10
C ALA A 16 10.53 -5.69 -2.58
N TYR A 17 9.53 -5.01 -1.99
CA TYR A 17 9.74 -3.74 -1.29
C TYR A 17 10.70 -3.90 -0.10
N MET A 18 10.49 -4.89 0.76
CA MET A 18 11.33 -5.08 1.95
C MET A 18 12.78 -5.43 1.60
N SER A 19 13.00 -6.09 0.48
CA SER A 19 14.35 -6.39 -0.03
C SER A 19 15.00 -5.21 -0.75
N SER A 20 14.27 -4.15 -1.09
CA SER A 20 14.84 -3.00 -1.76
C SER A 20 15.73 -2.18 -0.83
N GLU A 21 16.74 -1.54 -1.41
CA GLU A 21 17.54 -0.55 -0.70
C GLU A 21 16.66 0.62 -0.23
N GLY A 22 16.97 1.18 0.93
CA GLY A 22 16.22 2.30 1.52
C GLY A 22 14.85 1.93 2.10
N SER A 23 14.40 0.67 2.03
CA SER A 23 13.10 0.25 2.58
C SER A 23 13.04 0.26 4.10
N GLY A 24 14.19 0.13 4.77
CA GLY A 24 14.27 -0.06 6.22
C GLY A 24 13.97 -1.49 6.70
N PHE A 25 13.64 -2.41 5.78
CA PHE A 25 13.35 -3.83 6.08
C PHE A 25 14.39 -4.80 5.50
N SER A 26 15.46 -4.28 4.89
CA SER A 26 16.55 -5.09 4.35
C SER A 26 17.20 -5.95 5.44
N ALA A 27 17.87 -7.04 5.06
CA ALA A 27 18.53 -7.95 5.99
C ALA A 27 19.49 -7.19 6.92
N GLY A 28 19.45 -7.51 8.23
CA GLY A 28 20.27 -6.84 9.24
C GLY A 28 19.67 -5.54 9.83
N SER A 29 18.57 -5.02 9.28
CA SER A 29 17.88 -3.82 9.80
C SER A 29 17.24 -4.00 11.18
N GLY A 30 17.07 -5.24 11.66
CA GLY A 30 16.29 -5.56 12.85
C GLY A 30 14.76 -5.60 12.61
N TYR A 31 14.28 -5.00 11.53
CA TYR A 31 12.87 -5.02 11.10
C TYR A 31 12.60 -6.04 9.99
N SER A 32 13.64 -6.66 9.44
CA SER A 32 13.58 -7.58 8.31
C SER A 32 12.68 -8.80 8.53
N VAL A 33 12.30 -9.45 7.43
CA VAL A 33 11.70 -10.79 7.49
C VAL A 33 12.67 -11.74 8.19
N GLY A 34 12.15 -12.56 9.11
CA GLY A 34 12.97 -13.53 9.85
C GLY A 34 13.84 -12.93 10.94
N SER A 35 13.71 -11.65 11.31
CA SER A 35 14.48 -11.04 12.41
C SER A 35 14.14 -11.57 13.81
N GLY A 36 13.16 -12.49 13.92
CA GLY A 36 12.60 -12.97 15.18
C GLY A 36 11.71 -11.96 15.92
N LYS A 37 11.68 -10.69 15.49
CA LYS A 37 10.91 -9.62 16.14
C LYS A 37 9.51 -9.39 15.57
N GLY A 38 9.19 -10.02 14.44
CA GLY A 38 7.84 -9.97 13.84
C GLY A 38 7.41 -8.63 13.23
N TYR A 39 8.27 -7.60 13.21
CA TYR A 39 7.89 -6.26 12.71
C TYR A 39 7.46 -6.25 11.23
N SER A 40 8.11 -7.05 10.39
CA SER A 40 7.76 -7.23 8.98
C SER A 40 6.42 -7.95 8.75
N ALA A 41 5.90 -8.69 9.74
CA ALA A 41 4.63 -9.39 9.63
C ALA A 41 3.45 -8.42 9.55
N THR A 42 3.48 -7.34 10.34
CA THR A 42 2.44 -6.29 10.30
C THR A 42 2.39 -5.61 8.94
N LEU A 43 3.55 -5.33 8.34
CA LEU A 43 3.58 -4.75 6.99
C LEU A 43 3.02 -5.74 5.96
N THR A 44 3.43 -7.01 6.04
CA THR A 44 2.95 -8.07 5.14
C THR A 44 1.43 -8.24 5.20
N ALA A 45 0.83 -8.11 6.38
CA ALA A 45 -0.61 -8.27 6.59
C ALA A 45 -1.44 -7.07 6.09
N ASN A 46 -0.88 -5.86 6.09
CA ASN A 46 -1.66 -4.63 5.88
C ASN A 46 -1.27 -3.86 4.61
N ALA A 47 -0.20 -4.26 3.91
CA ALA A 47 0.28 -3.54 2.73
C ALA A 47 -0.48 -3.91 1.45
N ILE A 48 -0.84 -2.88 0.69
CA ILE A 48 -1.36 -2.96 -0.67
C ILE A 48 -0.28 -2.43 -1.61
N VAL A 49 0.32 -3.34 -2.37
CA VAL A 49 1.35 -3.00 -3.35
C VAL A 49 0.76 -2.62 -4.70
N MET A 50 1.36 -1.62 -5.34
CA MET A 50 0.98 -1.09 -6.64
C MET A 50 2.21 -1.07 -7.54
N SER A 51 2.30 -2.01 -8.47
CA SER A 51 3.45 -2.11 -9.38
C SER A 51 3.49 -1.01 -10.44
N ASN A 52 2.34 -0.41 -10.76
CA ASN A 52 2.21 0.67 -11.73
C ASN A 52 0.97 1.54 -11.47
N ALA A 53 0.78 2.59 -12.27
CA ALA A 53 -0.36 3.50 -12.15
C ALA A 53 -1.72 2.81 -12.37
N SER A 54 -1.81 1.80 -13.23
CA SER A 54 -3.06 1.05 -13.43
C SER A 54 -3.47 0.27 -12.17
N ALA A 55 -2.49 -0.19 -11.37
CA ALA A 55 -2.73 -0.81 -10.08
C ALA A 55 -3.24 0.19 -9.01
N ALA A 56 -3.19 1.51 -9.26
CA ALA A 56 -3.73 2.51 -8.36
C ALA A 56 -5.24 2.36 -8.15
N SER A 57 -5.96 1.75 -9.10
CA SER A 57 -7.39 1.43 -8.97
C SER A 57 -7.72 0.52 -7.78
N ARG A 58 -6.73 -0.17 -7.19
CA ARG A 58 -6.90 -0.94 -5.95
C ARG A 58 -7.08 -0.07 -4.72
N VAL A 59 -6.55 1.16 -4.77
CA VAL A 59 -6.40 2.06 -3.62
C VAL A 59 -7.19 3.36 -3.81
N TYR A 60 -7.34 3.81 -5.06
CA TYR A 60 -7.97 5.07 -5.45
C TYR A 60 -9.16 4.84 -6.38
N ASN A 61 -10.07 5.80 -6.44
CA ASN A 61 -11.26 5.78 -7.30
C ASN A 61 -10.95 6.16 -8.76
N VAL A 62 -10.03 5.43 -9.40
CA VAL A 62 -9.50 5.69 -10.77
C VAL A 62 -9.96 4.67 -11.81
N SER A 63 -11.16 4.11 -11.68
CA SER A 63 -11.69 3.11 -12.63
C SER A 63 -11.91 3.70 -14.03
N SER A 64 -11.85 2.84 -15.06
CA SER A 64 -12.29 3.23 -16.41
C SER A 64 -13.73 3.76 -16.36
N GLY A 65 -13.97 4.88 -17.04
CA GLY A 65 -15.27 5.57 -17.04
C GLY A 65 -15.51 6.49 -15.83
N SER A 66 -14.61 6.57 -14.84
CA SER A 66 -14.67 7.61 -13.81
C SER A 66 -14.06 8.93 -14.32
N GLY A 67 -14.44 10.06 -13.73
CA GLY A 67 -13.78 11.36 -14.02
C GLY A 67 -12.30 11.41 -13.64
N PHE A 68 -11.81 10.40 -12.91
CA PHE A 68 -10.43 10.29 -12.44
C PHE A 68 -9.67 9.13 -13.09
N SER A 69 -10.18 8.59 -14.21
CA SER A 69 -9.51 7.48 -14.92
C SER A 69 -8.09 7.85 -15.34
N ALA A 70 -7.25 6.83 -15.56
CA ALA A 70 -5.92 7.05 -16.11
C ALA A 70 -6.00 7.84 -17.44
N GLY A 71 -5.19 8.89 -17.57
CA GLY A 71 -5.19 9.79 -18.73
C GLY A 71 -6.21 10.94 -18.67
N SER A 72 -7.05 11.05 -17.63
CA SER A 72 -8.02 12.14 -17.51
C SER A 72 -7.43 13.50 -17.09
N ASN A 73 -6.12 13.57 -16.79
CA ASN A 73 -5.44 14.69 -16.11
C ASN A 73 -5.99 15.05 -14.72
N LEU A 74 -6.93 14.26 -14.18
CA LEU A 74 -7.54 14.46 -12.87
C LEU A 74 -7.27 13.31 -11.91
N SER A 75 -6.62 12.23 -12.34
CA SER A 75 -6.37 11.03 -11.54
C SER A 75 -5.60 11.31 -10.23
N GLN A 76 -4.78 12.36 -10.19
CA GLN A 76 -4.08 12.80 -8.98
C GLN A 76 -5.02 13.32 -7.87
N PHE A 77 -6.26 13.67 -8.21
CA PHE A 77 -7.28 14.14 -7.26
C PHE A 77 -8.27 13.03 -6.88
N ALA A 78 -8.05 11.80 -7.38
CA ALA A 78 -8.90 10.68 -7.04
C ALA A 78 -8.89 10.42 -5.53
N THR A 79 -10.07 10.25 -4.94
CA THR A 79 -10.19 9.93 -3.52
C THR A 79 -9.74 8.49 -3.24
N MET A 80 -9.21 8.27 -2.04
CA MET A 80 -8.84 6.93 -1.56
C MET A 80 -10.08 6.10 -1.23
N LYS A 81 -9.98 4.79 -1.45
CA LYS A 81 -11.00 3.81 -1.07
C LYS A 81 -10.84 3.46 0.40
N THR A 82 -11.80 3.86 1.24
CA THR A 82 -11.80 3.53 2.68
C THR A 82 -11.79 2.02 2.93
N THR A 83 -12.48 1.26 2.08
CA THR A 83 -12.54 -0.21 2.13
C THR A 83 -11.20 -0.89 1.85
N ALA A 84 -10.34 -0.27 1.03
CA ALA A 84 -9.01 -0.81 0.76
C ALA A 84 -8.12 -0.75 2.02
N PHE A 85 -8.33 0.23 2.88
CA PHE A 85 -7.48 0.47 4.05
C PHE A 85 -8.02 -0.07 5.36
N GLY A 86 -9.15 -0.79 5.34
CA GLY A 86 -9.80 -1.25 6.57
C GLY A 86 -10.21 -0.11 7.49
N VAL A 87 -10.43 1.09 6.94
CA VAL A 87 -10.82 2.29 7.71
C VAL A 87 -12.28 2.12 8.09
N LYS A 88 -12.53 1.90 9.37
CA LYS A 88 -13.87 1.98 9.97
C LYS A 88 -14.06 3.38 10.56
N ASP A 89 -15.31 3.85 10.63
CA ASP A 89 -15.63 5.03 11.42
C ASP A 89 -15.22 4.76 12.88
N GLU A 90 -14.34 5.61 13.39
CA GLU A 90 -13.85 5.56 14.76
C GLU A 90 -14.55 6.70 15.49
N THR A 91 -15.76 6.43 15.95
CA THR A 91 -16.50 7.37 16.79
C THR A 91 -15.73 7.54 18.11
N ALA A 92 -15.43 8.80 18.44
CA ALA A 92 -14.60 9.22 19.56
C ALA A 92 -15.17 8.84 20.93
#